data_AF-A0A8S9LZN0-F1
#
_entry.id   AF-A0A8S9LZN0-F1
#
_cell.length_a   1.000
_cell.length_b   1.000
_cell.length_c   1.000
_cell.angle_alpha   90.00
_cell.angle_beta   90.00
_cell.angle_gamma   90.00
#
_symmetry.space_group_name_H-M   'P 1'
#
loop_
_entity.id
_entity.type
_entity.pdbx_description
1 polymer ?
#
loop_
_entity_poly.entity_id
_entity_poly.type
_entity_poly.pdbx_seq_one_letter_code
_entity_poly.pdbx_strand_id
1 'polypeptide(L)'
;MHEGGVHRSLILFIVKCTREEEEEGQRRIKEQLDESLRLLHLIGVPLNDARTILMENDRILGSLSLVLNQQNFLNKAYTIVLLRNLTENTSSHIVERLNEDILKGIIGFLEEVVSSFNRTSPNVSDTAQSSNPRVRNKVHSKLDYNLVIKQAVTAALMFLLETSSWSRNKHILIDLGAVSQLIELEISSTGDKRATELVLGVLSRLCCCTNGRAEILAHGGGLAIVTKRLLGVSIAADDRAFSILSTVSKLSPEKAVVEEMVCVGTVEKLCTVLRVDCGLSLKEKAKEILRDHFDELKKFPCIDVRLLTKLLSSSHEDLLAELLKT
;
A
#
# COMPACT_ATOMS: atom_id res chain seq x y z
N MET A 1 29.15 -26.41 14.65
CA MET A 1 27.68 -26.52 14.55
C MET A 1 27.23 -25.44 13.58
N HIS A 2 26.69 -25.81 12.42
CA HIS A 2 26.39 -24.86 11.34
C HIS A 2 25.06 -24.14 11.60
N GLU A 3 25.13 -22.85 11.96
CA GLU A 3 23.94 -21.98 12.06
C GLU A 3 23.18 -21.84 10.73
N GLY A 4 23.78 -22.21 9.59
CA GLY A 4 23.16 -22.14 8.25
C GLY A 4 22.05 -23.16 7.95
N GLY A 5 21.66 -24.03 8.89
CA GLY A 5 20.67 -25.10 8.62
C GLY A 5 19.27 -24.88 9.19
N VAL A 6 19.11 -24.00 10.19
CA VAL A 6 17.87 -23.93 10.99
C VAL A 6 16.72 -23.32 10.19
N HIS A 7 16.94 -22.16 9.57
CA HIS A 7 15.93 -21.50 8.75
C HIS A 7 15.52 -22.37 7.54
N ARG A 8 16.47 -23.07 6.90
CA ARG A 8 16.17 -24.03 5.81
C ARG A 8 15.29 -25.17 6.30
N SER A 9 15.60 -25.74 7.47
CA SER A 9 14.81 -26.83 8.05
C SER A 9 13.38 -26.36 8.38
N LEU A 10 13.23 -25.16 8.93
CA LEU A 10 11.92 -24.57 9.23
C LEU A 10 11.11 -24.27 7.95
N ILE A 11 11.73 -23.72 6.91
CA ILE A 11 11.05 -23.47 5.62
C ILE A 11 10.59 -24.78 4.98
N LEU A 12 11.45 -25.81 4.95
CA LEU A 12 11.08 -27.12 4.42
C LEU A 12 10.02 -27.81 5.28
N PHE A 13 9.99 -27.56 6.59
CA PHE A 13 8.93 -28.03 7.47
C PHE A 13 7.59 -27.38 7.11
N ILE A 14 7.53 -26.09 6.82
CA ILE A 14 6.31 -25.41 6.32
C ILE A 14 5.81 -26.08 5.03
N VAL A 15 6.71 -26.38 4.09
CA VAL A 15 6.38 -27.08 2.84
C VAL A 15 5.83 -28.49 3.12
N LYS A 16 6.32 -29.16 4.17
CA LYS A 16 5.78 -30.46 4.58
C LYS A 16 4.38 -30.33 5.19
N CYS A 17 4.18 -29.40 6.11
CA CYS A 17 2.90 -29.18 6.79
C CYS A 17 1.76 -28.81 5.85
N THR A 18 2.08 -28.16 4.73
CA THR A 18 1.10 -27.75 3.72
C THR A 18 0.77 -28.84 2.70
N ARG A 19 1.44 -30.01 2.75
CA ARG A 19 1.16 -31.18 1.91
C ARG A 19 0.31 -32.24 2.60
N GLU A 20 0.37 -32.31 3.91
CA GLU A 20 -0.35 -33.30 4.72
C GLU A 20 -1.77 -32.78 5.00
N GLU A 21 -2.57 -32.67 3.94
CA GLU A 21 -4.03 -32.58 4.06
C GLU A 21 -4.58 -34.01 4.08
N GLU A 22 -4.84 -34.54 5.28
CA GLU A 22 -5.90 -35.50 5.64
C GLU A 22 -5.51 -36.28 6.92
N GLU A 23 -6.43 -36.31 7.88
CA GLU A 23 -6.50 -37.11 9.13
C GLU A 23 -6.05 -36.47 10.48
N GLU A 24 -6.62 -37.04 11.56
CA GLU A 24 -6.95 -36.54 12.91
C GLU A 24 -5.83 -35.87 13.76
N GLY A 25 -4.65 -35.60 13.21
CA GLY A 25 -3.51 -34.91 13.85
C GLY A 25 -3.49 -33.37 13.69
N GLN A 26 -4.50 -32.79 13.05
CA GLN A 26 -4.46 -31.46 12.43
C GLN A 26 -4.22 -30.28 13.39
N ARG A 27 -4.58 -30.39 14.68
CA ARG A 27 -4.27 -29.32 15.67
C ARG A 27 -2.78 -29.20 15.97
N ARG A 28 -2.08 -30.33 16.15
CA ARG A 28 -0.64 -30.31 16.48
C ARG A 28 0.19 -29.80 15.30
N ILE A 29 -0.14 -30.21 14.08
CA ILE A 29 0.54 -29.74 12.87
C ILE A 29 0.35 -28.23 12.70
N LYS A 30 -0.87 -27.72 12.95
CA LYS A 30 -1.15 -26.28 12.89
C LYS A 30 -0.38 -25.49 13.95
N GLU A 31 -0.35 -25.97 15.20
CA GLU A 31 0.46 -25.33 16.27
C GLU A 31 1.96 -25.32 15.93
N GLN A 32 2.47 -26.39 15.32
CA GLN A 32 3.87 -26.47 14.89
C GLN A 32 4.17 -25.54 13.71
N LEU A 33 3.22 -25.34 12.78
CA LEU A 33 3.32 -24.39 11.69
C LEU A 33 3.39 -22.94 12.21
N ASP A 34 2.47 -22.59 13.12
CA ASP A 34 2.40 -21.27 13.76
C ASP A 34 3.72 -20.92 14.45
N GLU A 35 4.27 -21.87 15.23
CA GLU A 35 5.55 -21.68 15.92
C GLU A 35 6.72 -21.60 14.94
N SER A 36 6.71 -22.39 13.86
CA SER A 36 7.76 -22.35 12.84
C SER A 36 7.84 -21.00 12.12
N LEU A 37 6.69 -20.43 11.75
CA LEU A 37 6.60 -19.09 11.15
C LEU A 37 7.10 -18.01 12.11
N ARG A 38 6.71 -18.10 13.37
CA ARG A 38 7.15 -17.17 14.42
C ARG A 38 8.66 -17.26 14.67
N LEU A 39 9.21 -18.48 14.74
CA LEU A 39 10.65 -18.68 14.89
C LEU A 39 11.42 -18.16 13.68
N LEU A 40 10.94 -18.41 12.45
CA LEU A 40 11.54 -17.88 11.23
C LEU A 40 11.59 -16.34 11.22
N HIS A 41 10.51 -15.70 11.69
CA HIS A 41 10.49 -14.25 11.84
C HIS A 41 11.50 -13.77 12.89
N LEU A 42 11.60 -14.46 14.03
CA LEU A 42 12.50 -14.08 15.12
C LEU A 42 13.98 -14.26 14.78
N ILE A 43 14.34 -15.38 14.14
CA ILE A 43 15.74 -15.68 13.78
C ILE A 43 16.19 -14.94 12.52
N GLY A 44 15.24 -14.61 11.63
CA GLY A 44 15.52 -14.06 10.31
C GLY A 44 16.15 -15.08 9.36
N VAL A 45 15.95 -14.86 8.06
CA VAL A 45 16.60 -15.66 7.01
C VAL A 45 17.68 -14.79 6.37
N PRO A 46 18.97 -15.16 6.45
CA PRO A 46 20.03 -14.43 5.77
C PRO A 46 19.76 -14.37 4.26
N LEU A 47 19.98 -13.22 3.63
CA LEU A 47 19.63 -12.99 2.22
C LEU A 47 20.27 -14.00 1.26
N ASN A 48 21.53 -14.38 1.52
CA ASN A 48 22.24 -15.38 0.70
C ASN A 48 21.56 -16.75 0.76
N ASP A 49 21.08 -17.15 1.94
CA ASP A 49 20.38 -18.42 2.14
C ASP A 49 18.95 -18.36 1.61
N ALA A 50 18.28 -17.21 1.76
CA ALA A 50 16.91 -16.99 1.29
C ALA A 50 16.78 -17.28 -0.22
N ARG A 51 17.73 -16.77 -1.00
CA ARG A 51 17.76 -16.96 -2.46
C ARG A 51 18.06 -18.40 -2.86
N THR A 52 19.04 -19.04 -2.22
CA THR A 52 19.40 -20.43 -2.55
C THR A 52 18.25 -21.38 -2.23
N ILE A 53 17.62 -21.21 -1.07
CA ILE A 53 16.47 -22.01 -0.64
C ILE A 53 15.29 -21.88 -1.61
N LEU A 54 14.99 -20.65 -2.06
CA LEU A 54 13.92 -20.41 -3.02
C LEU A 54 14.20 -21.06 -4.38
N MET A 55 15.44 -21.00 -4.86
CA MET A 55 15.83 -21.59 -6.15
C MET A 55 15.89 -23.13 -6.11
N GLU A 56 16.20 -23.71 -4.96
CA GLU A 56 16.28 -25.16 -4.76
C GLU A 56 14.91 -25.86 -4.66
N ASN A 57 13.85 -25.13 -4.32
CA ASN A 57 12.54 -25.72 -4.06
C ASN A 57 11.40 -24.82 -4.56
N ASP A 58 10.86 -25.19 -5.72
CA ASP A 58 9.74 -24.54 -6.40
C ASP A 58 8.42 -24.60 -5.62
N ARG A 59 8.27 -25.54 -4.68
CA ARG A 59 7.06 -25.70 -3.86
C ARG A 59 6.93 -24.68 -2.75
N ILE A 60 8.00 -23.95 -2.42
CA ILE A 60 7.98 -22.97 -1.33
C ILE A 60 6.91 -21.91 -1.58
N LEU A 61 6.89 -21.31 -2.78
CA LEU A 61 5.89 -20.27 -3.10
C LEU A 61 4.46 -20.81 -3.04
N GLY A 62 4.23 -22.03 -3.51
CA GLY A 62 2.92 -22.69 -3.39
C GLY A 62 2.50 -22.90 -1.93
N SER A 63 3.43 -23.34 -1.08
CA SER A 63 3.19 -23.57 0.35
C SER A 63 2.88 -22.25 1.09
N LEU A 64 3.66 -21.20 0.82
CA LEU A 64 3.42 -19.87 1.41
C LEU A 64 2.09 -19.29 0.91
N SER A 65 1.74 -19.52 -0.36
CA SER A 65 0.43 -19.13 -0.90
C SER A 65 -0.73 -19.75 -0.13
N LEU A 66 -0.64 -21.05 0.19
CA LEU A 66 -1.65 -21.74 1.00
C LEU A 66 -1.78 -21.09 2.38
N VAL A 67 -0.66 -20.80 3.05
CA VAL A 67 -0.68 -20.16 4.37
C VAL A 67 -1.28 -18.74 4.30
N LEU A 68 -0.97 -17.95 3.27
CA LEU A 68 -1.53 -16.60 3.08
C LEU A 68 -3.05 -16.60 2.94
N ASN A 69 -3.63 -17.68 2.42
CA ASN A 69 -5.07 -17.80 2.20
C ASN A 69 -5.80 -18.51 3.35
N GLN A 70 -5.11 -18.85 4.45
CA GLN A 70 -5.74 -19.38 5.68
C GLN A 70 -6.37 -18.28 6.53
N GLN A 71 -7.20 -18.62 7.51
CA GLN A 71 -7.84 -17.63 8.39
C GLN A 71 -6.91 -17.01 9.46
N ASN A 72 -5.72 -17.56 9.69
CA ASN A 72 -4.85 -17.09 10.77
C ASN A 72 -4.10 -15.81 10.35
N PHE A 73 -4.60 -14.65 10.82
CA PHE A 73 -4.05 -13.33 10.51
C PHE A 73 -2.55 -13.17 10.82
N LEU A 74 -2.06 -13.74 11.93
CA LEU A 74 -0.64 -13.64 12.29
C LEU A 74 0.24 -14.50 11.40
N ASN A 75 -0.23 -15.70 11.03
CA ASN A 75 0.48 -16.52 10.06
C ASN A 75 0.58 -15.81 8.71
N LYS A 76 -0.48 -15.11 8.27
CA LYS A 76 -0.39 -14.26 7.08
C LYS A 76 0.71 -13.21 7.24
N ALA A 77 0.71 -12.48 8.36
CA ALA A 77 1.71 -11.45 8.62
C ALA A 77 3.15 -12.00 8.57
N TYR A 78 3.43 -13.09 9.31
CA TYR A 78 4.73 -13.76 9.27
C TYR A 78 5.10 -14.27 7.87
N THR A 79 4.12 -14.83 7.15
CA THR A 79 4.30 -15.34 5.80
C THR A 79 4.63 -14.24 4.80
N ILE A 80 4.01 -13.05 4.92
CA ILE A 80 4.31 -11.90 4.06
C ILE A 80 5.73 -11.39 4.32
N VAL A 81 6.16 -11.31 5.59
CA VAL A 81 7.54 -10.92 5.91
C VAL A 81 8.54 -11.95 5.36
N LEU A 82 8.26 -13.24 5.55
CA LEU A 82 9.11 -14.31 5.01
C LEU A 82 9.15 -14.29 3.49
N LEU A 83 8.00 -14.16 2.83
CA LEU A 83 7.88 -14.07 1.38
C LEU A 83 8.69 -12.89 0.85
N ARG A 84 8.61 -11.72 1.49
CA ARG A 84 9.41 -10.55 1.10
C ARG A 84 10.90 -10.83 1.20
N ASN A 85 11.36 -11.43 2.30
CA ASN A 85 12.77 -11.76 2.49
C ASN A 85 13.28 -12.79 1.47
N LEU A 86 12.45 -13.80 1.15
CA LEU A 86 12.79 -14.84 0.15
C LEU A 86 12.85 -14.28 -1.27
N THR A 87 11.98 -13.31 -1.56
CA THR A 87 11.87 -12.73 -2.91
C THR A 87 12.74 -11.50 -3.11
N GLU A 88 13.39 -10.98 -2.07
CA GLU A 88 14.22 -9.79 -2.14
C GLU A 88 15.39 -9.98 -3.11
N ASN A 89 15.45 -9.14 -4.16
CA ASN A 89 16.42 -9.21 -5.26
C ASN A 89 16.36 -10.50 -6.11
N THR A 90 15.20 -11.16 -6.13
CA THR A 90 15.00 -12.31 -7.02
C THR A 90 14.97 -11.85 -8.48
N SER A 91 15.31 -12.76 -9.39
CA SER A 91 15.22 -12.52 -10.82
C SER A 91 13.82 -12.03 -11.22
N SER A 92 13.80 -11.07 -12.16
CA SER A 92 12.57 -10.50 -12.73
C SER A 92 11.55 -11.56 -13.17
N HIS A 93 12.02 -12.72 -13.67
CA HIS A 93 11.16 -13.81 -14.13
C HIS A 93 10.35 -14.51 -13.03
N ILE A 94 10.83 -14.58 -11.78
CA ILE A 94 10.08 -15.21 -10.68
C ILE A 94 8.96 -14.28 -10.22
N VAL A 95 9.24 -12.97 -10.15
CA VAL A 95 8.27 -11.94 -9.78
C VAL A 95 7.21 -11.75 -10.87
N GLU A 96 7.59 -11.89 -12.14
CA GLU A 96 6.67 -11.84 -13.29
C GLU A 96 5.69 -13.03 -13.31
N ARG A 97 6.17 -14.24 -12.99
CA ARG A 97 5.38 -15.47 -13.03
C ARG A 97 4.81 -15.87 -11.67
N LEU A 98 4.75 -14.92 -10.74
CA LEU A 98 4.25 -15.14 -9.40
C LEU A 98 2.77 -15.58 -9.46
N ASN A 99 2.40 -16.51 -8.58
CA ASN A 99 1.03 -16.98 -8.48
C ASN A 99 0.07 -15.85 -8.06
N GLU A 100 -1.06 -15.74 -8.75
CA GLU A 100 -2.17 -14.85 -8.42
C GLU A 100 -2.69 -15.07 -6.99
N ASP A 101 -2.67 -16.30 -6.49
CA ASP A 101 -3.10 -16.63 -5.13
C ASP A 101 -2.26 -15.92 -4.05
N ILE A 102 -0.98 -15.65 -4.33
CA ILE A 102 -0.12 -14.87 -3.43
C ILE A 102 -0.57 -13.41 -3.41
N LEU A 103 -0.85 -12.83 -4.58
CA LEU A 103 -1.36 -11.46 -4.69
C LEU A 103 -2.71 -11.34 -3.97
N LYS A 104 -3.62 -12.29 -4.20
CA LYS A 104 -4.91 -12.40 -3.50
C LYS A 104 -4.74 -12.48 -1.99
N GLY A 105 -3.84 -13.34 -1.51
CA GLY A 105 -3.54 -13.48 -0.09
C GLY A 105 -2.99 -12.19 0.54
N ILE A 106 -2.14 -11.46 -0.18
CA ILE A 106 -1.61 -10.16 0.27
C ILE A 106 -2.71 -9.09 0.33
N ILE A 107 -3.54 -8.99 -0.71
CA ILE A 107 -4.66 -8.02 -0.73
C ILE A 107 -5.66 -8.34 0.39
N GLY A 108 -6.03 -9.61 0.57
CA GLY A 108 -6.92 -10.05 1.66
C GLY A 108 -6.32 -9.78 3.04
N PHE A 109 -5.00 -9.89 3.23
CA PHE A 109 -4.36 -9.47 4.47
C PHE A 109 -4.49 -7.96 4.71
N LEU A 110 -4.31 -7.12 3.67
CA LEU A 110 -4.48 -5.67 3.80
C LEU A 110 -5.94 -5.29 4.10
N GLU A 111 -6.90 -6.02 3.54
CA GLU A 111 -8.33 -5.88 3.85
C GLU A 111 -8.64 -6.20 5.31
N GLU A 112 -8.06 -7.28 5.84
CA GLU A 112 -8.16 -7.63 7.26
C GLU A 112 -7.51 -6.56 8.17
N VAL A 113 -6.39 -5.97 7.74
CA VAL A 113 -5.74 -4.84 8.43
C VAL A 113 -6.68 -3.63 8.49
N VAL A 114 -7.29 -3.23 7.36
CA VAL A 114 -8.27 -2.12 7.32
C VAL A 114 -9.47 -2.40 8.21
N SER A 115 -10.02 -3.61 8.10
CA SER A 115 -11.14 -4.06 8.92
C SER A 115 -10.82 -4.01 10.42
N SER A 116 -9.56 -4.25 10.81
CA SER A 116 -9.12 -4.16 12.20
C SER A 116 -9.13 -2.72 12.74
N PHE A 117 -8.77 -1.73 11.92
CA PHE A 117 -8.81 -0.31 12.31
C PHE A 117 -10.24 0.18 12.50
N ASN A 118 -11.16 -0.22 11.63
CA ASN A 118 -12.57 0.16 11.72
C ASN A 118 -13.25 -0.37 12.99
N ARG A 119 -12.86 -1.56 13.47
CA ARG A 119 -13.38 -2.13 14.73
C ARG A 119 -12.90 -1.39 15.98
N THR A 120 -11.71 -0.79 15.95
CA THR A 120 -11.16 0.01 17.07
C THR A 120 -11.77 1.40 17.19
N SER A 121 -12.56 1.84 16.21
CA SER A 121 -13.35 3.08 16.28
C SER A 121 -14.85 2.79 16.29
N PRO A 122 -15.45 2.33 17.42
CA PRO A 122 -16.89 2.43 17.60
C PRO A 122 -17.24 3.73 18.34
N ASN A 123 -18.33 4.32 17.86
CA ASN A 123 -19.01 5.50 18.39
C ASN A 123 -19.15 5.53 19.92
N VAL A 124 -19.07 6.75 20.46
CA VAL A 124 -19.54 7.10 21.80
C VAL A 124 -21.06 6.90 21.85
N SER A 125 -21.51 5.85 22.51
CA SER A 125 -22.66 5.78 23.44
C SER A 125 -23.14 4.34 23.54
N ASP A 126 -22.78 3.65 24.62
CA ASP A 126 -23.78 3.18 25.57
C ASP A 126 -23.14 2.54 26.81
N THR A 127 -23.82 2.80 27.91
CA THR A 127 -23.46 2.62 29.31
C THR A 127 -23.32 1.17 29.78
N ALA A 128 -22.32 0.98 30.64
CA ALA A 128 -22.36 0.27 31.92
C ALA A 128 -22.22 -1.28 32.01
N GLN A 129 -21.27 -1.62 32.90
CA GLN A 129 -21.21 -2.75 33.85
C GLN A 129 -20.32 -3.97 33.55
N SER A 130 -19.29 -4.09 34.43
CA SER A 130 -18.96 -5.25 35.27
C SER A 130 -18.45 -6.52 34.55
N SER A 131 -17.31 -7.15 34.84
CA SER A 131 -16.65 -7.40 36.14
C SER A 131 -15.28 -8.09 35.93
N ASN A 132 -14.33 -7.82 36.84
CA ASN A 132 -13.14 -8.60 37.27
C ASN A 132 -12.11 -9.17 36.27
N PRO A 133 -10.81 -8.82 36.40
CA PRO A 133 -9.71 -9.51 35.73
C PRO A 133 -8.99 -10.47 36.70
N ARG A 134 -9.28 -11.76 36.62
CA ARG A 134 -8.39 -12.81 37.15
C ARG A 134 -8.49 -14.08 36.32
N VAL A 135 -7.71 -14.20 35.25
CA VAL A 135 -6.98 -15.44 34.91
C VAL A 135 -5.65 -15.05 34.24
N ARG A 136 -4.65 -15.84 34.60
CA ARG A 136 -3.21 -15.66 34.56
C ARG A 136 -2.62 -16.25 33.26
N ASN A 137 -1.55 -15.62 32.78
CA ASN A 137 -0.54 -16.07 31.81
C ASN A 137 -0.91 -16.17 30.31
N LYS A 138 -0.62 -15.10 29.56
CA LYS A 138 0.19 -15.18 28.32
C LYS A 138 0.87 -13.82 28.06
N VAL A 139 1.97 -13.58 28.76
CA VAL A 139 2.86 -12.42 28.52
C VAL A 139 3.84 -12.81 27.41
N HIS A 140 3.37 -12.78 26.18
CA HIS A 140 4.19 -12.33 25.05
C HIS A 140 3.42 -11.13 24.51
N SER A 141 4.04 -9.96 24.69
CA SER A 141 3.36 -8.68 24.80
C SER A 141 2.60 -8.31 23.53
N LYS A 142 1.45 -7.65 23.70
CA LYS A 142 0.68 -6.96 22.64
C LYS A 142 1.56 -6.06 21.74
N LEU A 143 2.75 -5.68 22.23
CA LEU A 143 3.77 -4.89 21.55
C LEU A 143 4.47 -5.64 20.40
N ASP A 144 4.68 -6.96 20.51
CA ASP A 144 5.33 -7.79 19.49
C ASP A 144 4.42 -7.98 18.26
N TYR A 145 3.12 -8.18 18.50
CA TYR A 145 2.12 -8.35 17.43
C TYR A 145 1.97 -7.12 16.53
N ASN A 146 1.86 -5.93 17.12
CA ASN A 146 1.72 -4.69 16.34
C ASN A 146 2.96 -4.42 15.47
N LEU A 147 4.15 -4.79 15.97
CA LEU A 147 5.39 -4.64 15.21
C LEU A 147 5.40 -5.58 14.00
N VAL A 148 5.04 -6.85 14.19
CA VAL A 148 4.94 -7.83 13.09
C VAL A 148 3.93 -7.39 12.05
N ILE A 149 2.75 -6.92 12.46
CA ILE A 149 1.71 -6.44 11.53
C ILE A 149 2.24 -5.24 10.74
N LYS A 150 2.91 -4.28 11.39
CA LYS A 150 3.50 -3.12 10.71
C LYS A 150 4.57 -3.53 9.69
N GLN A 151 5.44 -4.49 10.06
CA GLN A 151 6.43 -5.05 9.15
C GLN A 151 5.77 -5.77 7.97
N ALA A 152 4.72 -6.56 8.22
CA ALA A 152 3.97 -7.26 7.20
C ALA A 152 3.25 -6.31 6.24
N VAL A 153 2.63 -5.22 6.73
CA VAL A 153 2.04 -4.18 5.87
C VAL A 153 3.11 -3.54 4.98
N THR A 154 4.27 -3.18 5.56
CA THR A 154 5.37 -2.60 4.78
C THR A 154 5.88 -3.60 3.72
N ALA A 155 6.08 -4.86 4.10
CA ALA A 155 6.54 -5.93 3.23
C ALA A 155 5.53 -6.22 2.10
N ALA A 156 4.24 -6.28 2.41
CA ALA A 156 3.15 -6.39 1.45
C ALA A 156 3.19 -5.25 0.43
N LEU A 157 3.25 -4.00 0.89
CA LEU A 157 3.27 -2.83 0.01
C LEU A 157 4.52 -2.80 -0.88
N MET A 158 5.70 -3.15 -0.35
CA MET A 158 6.92 -3.27 -1.16
C MET A 158 6.79 -4.38 -2.21
N PHE A 159 6.18 -5.51 -1.85
CA PHE A 159 5.93 -6.62 -2.75
C PHE A 159 4.95 -6.25 -3.87
N LEU A 160 3.82 -5.61 -3.54
CA LEU A 160 2.84 -5.08 -4.50
C LEU A 160 3.45 -4.02 -5.41
N LEU A 161 4.32 -3.17 -4.87
CA LEU A 161 5.05 -2.19 -5.66
C LEU A 161 5.87 -2.95 -6.71
N GLU A 162 6.76 -3.83 -6.30
CA GLU A 162 7.61 -4.61 -7.21
C GLU A 162 6.81 -5.36 -8.29
N THR A 163 5.78 -6.10 -7.90
CA THR A 163 4.96 -6.92 -8.83
C THR A 163 4.11 -6.07 -9.79
N SER A 164 3.64 -4.89 -9.37
CA SER A 164 2.87 -3.97 -10.24
C SER A 164 3.72 -3.31 -11.35
N SER A 165 5.02 -3.59 -11.42
CA SER A 165 5.85 -3.20 -12.57
C SER A 165 5.49 -3.98 -13.84
N TRP A 166 4.84 -5.14 -13.71
CA TRP A 166 4.48 -6.04 -14.80
C TRP A 166 3.04 -5.84 -15.25
N SER A 167 2.81 -5.72 -16.57
CA SER A 167 1.48 -5.49 -17.12
C SER A 167 0.45 -6.55 -16.72
N ARG A 168 0.81 -7.83 -16.73
CA ARG A 168 -0.07 -8.93 -16.27
C ARG A 168 -0.50 -8.73 -14.82
N ASN A 169 0.46 -8.51 -13.92
CA ASN A 169 0.21 -8.37 -12.50
C ASN A 169 -0.64 -7.12 -12.18
N LYS A 170 -0.49 -6.03 -12.94
CA LYS A 170 -1.36 -4.85 -12.78
C LYS A 170 -2.84 -5.20 -12.97
N HIS A 171 -3.18 -5.96 -14.01
CA HIS A 171 -4.57 -6.36 -14.27
C HIS A 171 -5.09 -7.26 -13.14
N ILE A 172 -4.31 -8.28 -12.76
CA ILE A 172 -4.66 -9.17 -11.63
C ILE A 172 -4.91 -8.37 -10.34
N LEU A 173 -4.03 -7.42 -10.00
CA LEU A 173 -4.18 -6.59 -8.81
C LEU A 173 -5.45 -5.73 -8.86
N ILE A 174 -5.78 -5.17 -10.02
CA ILE A 174 -6.99 -4.38 -10.21
C ILE A 174 -8.23 -5.26 -10.07
N ASP A 175 -8.24 -6.44 -10.70
CA ASP A 175 -9.35 -7.40 -10.63
C ASP A 175 -9.56 -7.92 -9.20
N LEU A 176 -8.48 -8.00 -8.41
CA LEU A 176 -8.52 -8.33 -6.98
C LEU A 176 -8.92 -7.15 -6.07
N GLY A 177 -9.28 -5.99 -6.62
CA GLY A 177 -9.73 -4.83 -5.85
C GLY A 177 -8.61 -4.03 -5.15
N ALA A 178 -7.35 -4.21 -5.56
CA ALA A 178 -6.21 -3.59 -4.88
C ALA A 178 -6.29 -2.06 -4.81
N VAL A 179 -6.88 -1.40 -5.82
CA VAL A 179 -7.00 0.07 -5.85
C VAL A 179 -7.83 0.58 -4.67
N SER A 180 -9.07 0.09 -4.53
CA SER A 180 -9.94 0.45 -3.40
C SER A 180 -9.27 0.09 -2.07
N GLN A 181 -8.69 -1.12 -1.97
CA GLN A 181 -8.05 -1.58 -0.74
C GLN A 181 -6.88 -0.70 -0.30
N LEU A 182 -6.07 -0.20 -1.24
CA LEU A 182 -4.96 0.70 -0.95
C LEU A 182 -5.44 2.09 -0.53
N ILE A 183 -6.54 2.58 -1.12
CA ILE A 183 -7.15 3.85 -0.72
C ILE A 183 -7.71 3.75 0.70
N GLU A 184 -8.45 2.69 1.02
CA GLU A 184 -9.00 2.46 2.36
C GLU A 184 -7.90 2.26 3.42
N LEU A 185 -6.79 1.61 3.05
CA LEU A 185 -5.63 1.48 3.91
C LEU A 185 -5.02 2.85 4.24
N GLU A 186 -4.90 3.74 3.26
CA GLU A 186 -4.35 5.08 3.43
C GLU A 186 -5.28 6.01 4.23
N ILE A 187 -6.60 5.82 4.12
CA ILE A 187 -7.60 6.50 4.95
C ILE A 187 -7.48 6.04 6.40
N SER A 188 -7.36 4.73 6.63
CA SER A 188 -7.34 4.10 7.95
C SER A 188 -6.00 4.26 8.70
N SER A 189 -4.89 4.28 7.96
CA SER A 189 -3.54 4.31 8.53
C SER A 189 -2.95 5.72 8.45
N THR A 190 -3.07 6.49 9.53
CA THR A 190 -2.56 7.86 9.57
C THR A 190 -1.13 7.93 10.12
N GLY A 191 -0.20 8.50 9.35
CA GLY A 191 1.08 9.01 9.86
C GLY A 191 2.33 8.17 9.57
N ASP A 192 2.20 7.00 8.94
CA ASP A 192 3.37 6.25 8.45
C ASP A 192 3.77 6.71 7.04
N LYS A 193 4.73 7.63 6.97
CA LYS A 193 5.21 8.20 5.71
C LYS A 193 5.72 7.14 4.73
N ARG A 194 6.39 6.09 5.21
CA ARG A 194 6.93 5.04 4.33
C ARG A 194 5.79 4.20 3.75
N ALA A 195 4.80 3.85 4.55
CA ALA A 195 3.62 3.15 4.04
C ALA A 195 2.90 4.01 2.98
N THR A 196 2.70 5.31 3.25
CA THR A 196 2.07 6.23 2.30
C THR A 196 2.85 6.36 0.99
N GLU A 197 4.19 6.45 1.04
CA GLU A 197 5.04 6.45 -0.16
C GLU A 197 4.84 5.18 -1.00
N LEU A 198 4.78 4.01 -0.36
CA LEU A 198 4.58 2.74 -1.06
C LEU A 198 3.17 2.64 -1.63
N VAL A 199 2.14 3.04 -0.89
CA VAL A 199 0.74 3.08 -1.37
C VAL A 199 0.63 3.96 -2.62
N LEU A 200 1.14 5.19 -2.56
CA LEU A 200 1.14 6.10 -3.71
C LEU A 200 1.97 5.55 -4.88
N GLY A 201 3.07 4.85 -4.59
CA GLY A 201 3.86 4.15 -5.59
C GLY A 201 3.08 3.05 -6.33
N VAL A 202 2.34 2.22 -5.59
CA VAL A 202 1.50 1.16 -6.19
C VAL A 202 0.34 1.78 -6.96
N LEU A 203 -0.41 2.71 -6.37
CA LEU A 203 -1.52 3.40 -7.04
C LEU A 203 -1.05 4.10 -8.32
N SER A 204 0.12 4.75 -8.31
CA SER A 204 0.71 5.35 -9.51
C SER A 204 0.98 4.34 -10.62
N ARG A 205 1.43 3.12 -10.29
CA ARG A 205 1.64 2.05 -11.30
C ARG A 205 0.33 1.50 -11.85
N LEU A 206 -0.67 1.31 -11.00
CA LEU A 206 -1.99 0.82 -11.40
C LEU A 206 -2.73 1.87 -12.27
N CYS A 207 -2.59 3.16 -11.94
CA CYS A 207 -3.15 4.29 -12.69
C CYS A 207 -2.65 4.40 -14.14
N CYS A 208 -1.53 3.75 -14.50
CA CYS A 208 -1.03 3.73 -15.87
C CYS A 208 -1.96 3.00 -16.87
N CYS A 209 -2.97 2.23 -16.41
CA CYS A 209 -3.95 1.58 -17.28
C CYS A 209 -5.35 2.16 -17.08
N THR A 210 -6.23 1.96 -18.07
CA THR A 210 -7.61 2.49 -18.08
C THR A 210 -8.42 2.00 -16.89
N ASN A 211 -8.38 0.69 -16.60
CA ASN A 211 -9.15 0.10 -15.51
C ASN A 211 -8.69 0.64 -14.16
N GLY A 212 -7.37 0.76 -13.95
CA GLY A 212 -6.84 1.31 -12.70
C GLY A 212 -7.23 2.77 -12.47
N ARG A 213 -7.35 3.58 -13.54
CA ARG A 213 -7.90 4.95 -13.44
C ARG A 213 -9.39 4.95 -13.09
N ALA A 214 -10.17 4.10 -13.75
CA ALA A 214 -11.59 3.98 -13.48
C ALA A 214 -11.84 3.61 -12.02
N GLU A 215 -11.07 2.67 -11.46
CA GLU A 215 -11.18 2.28 -10.04
C GLU A 215 -10.79 3.41 -9.07
N ILE A 216 -9.76 4.22 -9.40
CA ILE A 216 -9.39 5.38 -8.58
C ILE A 216 -10.55 6.40 -8.55
N LEU A 217 -11.16 6.67 -9.69
CA LEU A 217 -12.26 7.63 -9.83
C LEU A 217 -13.59 7.10 -9.25
N ALA A 218 -13.81 5.78 -9.31
CA ALA A 218 -15.00 5.16 -8.74
C ALA A 218 -15.00 5.20 -7.20
N HIS A 219 -13.83 5.29 -6.59
CA HIS A 219 -13.67 5.33 -5.15
C HIS A 219 -13.74 6.77 -4.61
N GLY A 220 -14.71 7.07 -3.74
CA GLY A 220 -14.90 8.45 -3.24
C GLY A 220 -13.70 9.05 -2.46
N GLY A 221 -12.77 8.20 -2.01
CA GLY A 221 -11.50 8.62 -1.40
C GLY A 221 -10.32 8.78 -2.37
N GLY A 222 -10.48 8.42 -3.66
CA GLY A 222 -9.38 8.26 -4.61
C GLY A 222 -8.59 9.53 -4.86
N LEU A 223 -9.21 10.59 -5.39
CA LEU A 223 -8.51 11.88 -5.56
C LEU A 223 -8.25 12.57 -4.23
N ALA A 224 -9.10 12.35 -3.21
CA ALA A 224 -8.96 12.96 -1.91
C ALA A 224 -7.65 12.56 -1.21
N ILE A 225 -7.31 11.26 -1.17
CA ILE A 225 -6.06 10.81 -0.54
C ILE A 225 -4.83 11.30 -1.31
N VAL A 226 -4.85 11.25 -2.65
CA VAL A 226 -3.75 11.69 -3.50
C VAL A 226 -3.48 13.20 -3.27
N THR A 227 -4.55 13.99 -3.24
CA THR A 227 -4.48 15.44 -2.99
C THR A 227 -4.01 15.76 -1.58
N LYS A 228 -4.54 15.06 -0.57
CA LYS A 228 -4.19 15.27 0.84
C LYS A 228 -2.71 15.05 1.11
N ARG A 229 -2.08 14.07 0.42
CA ARG A 229 -0.68 13.69 0.65
C ARG A 229 0.35 14.58 -0.06
N LEU A 230 -0.06 15.39 -1.02
CA LEU A 230 0.82 16.38 -1.66
C LEU A 230 1.44 17.35 -0.64
N LEU A 231 2.76 17.50 -0.75
CA LEU A 231 3.65 18.33 0.07
C LEU A 231 3.73 17.91 1.54
N GLY A 232 3.13 16.76 1.92
CA GLY A 232 3.03 16.32 3.31
C GLY A 232 3.88 15.10 3.67
N VAL A 233 4.40 14.37 2.68
CA VAL A 233 5.03 13.06 2.87
C VAL A 233 6.53 13.12 2.52
N SER A 234 6.85 13.16 1.23
CA SER A 234 8.21 13.27 0.67
C SER A 234 8.17 13.69 -0.80
N ILE A 235 9.33 14.06 -1.35
CA ILE A 235 9.48 14.42 -2.77
C ILE A 235 9.06 13.25 -3.67
N ALA A 236 9.46 12.02 -3.32
CA ALA A 236 9.09 10.83 -4.09
C ALA A 236 7.57 10.58 -4.07
N ALA A 237 6.91 10.78 -2.93
CA ALA A 237 5.45 10.71 -2.83
C ALA A 237 4.77 11.78 -3.69
N ASP A 238 5.30 13.01 -3.70
CA ASP A 238 4.78 14.11 -4.52
C ASP A 238 4.86 13.79 -6.01
N ASP A 239 5.98 13.25 -6.49
CA ASP A 239 6.14 12.81 -7.88
C ASP A 239 5.09 11.76 -8.27
N ARG A 240 4.81 10.79 -7.39
CA ARG A 240 3.81 9.74 -7.61
C ARG A 240 2.39 10.32 -7.59
N ALA A 241 2.07 11.17 -6.63
CA ALA A 241 0.78 11.83 -6.54
C ALA A 241 0.51 12.70 -7.78
N PHE A 242 1.49 13.49 -8.23
CA PHE A 242 1.38 14.25 -9.47
C PHE A 242 1.24 13.36 -10.71
N SER A 243 1.94 12.22 -10.76
CA SER A 243 1.75 11.24 -11.84
C SER A 243 0.30 10.74 -11.88
N ILE A 244 -0.30 10.42 -10.74
CA ILE A 244 -1.70 9.99 -10.67
C ILE A 244 -2.62 11.11 -11.15
N LEU A 245 -2.50 12.31 -10.55
CA LEU A 245 -3.34 13.46 -10.91
C LEU A 245 -3.26 13.78 -12.40
N SER A 246 -2.05 13.86 -12.97
CA SER A 246 -1.85 14.15 -14.39
C SER A 246 -2.43 13.07 -15.31
N THR A 247 -2.28 11.79 -14.95
CA THR A 247 -2.80 10.70 -15.79
C THR A 247 -4.32 10.64 -15.73
N VAL A 248 -4.91 10.84 -14.55
CA VAL A 248 -6.37 10.89 -14.37
C VAL A 248 -6.95 12.12 -15.10
N SER A 249 -6.33 13.29 -14.96
CA SER A 249 -6.83 14.54 -15.53
C SER A 249 -6.75 14.57 -17.07
N LYS A 250 -5.65 14.07 -17.66
CA LYS A 250 -5.44 14.08 -19.13
C LYS A 250 -6.20 12.99 -19.87
N LEU A 251 -6.26 11.78 -19.29
CA LEU A 251 -6.74 10.59 -19.99
C LEU A 251 -8.17 10.19 -19.60
N SER A 252 -8.86 11.02 -18.81
CA SER A 252 -10.25 10.83 -18.39
C SER A 252 -11.00 12.12 -18.71
N PRO A 253 -11.58 12.27 -19.92
CA PRO A 253 -12.16 13.51 -20.42
C PRO A 253 -13.51 13.87 -19.79
N GLU A 254 -13.78 13.42 -18.56
CA GLU A 254 -15.10 13.52 -17.95
C GLU A 254 -15.18 14.75 -17.05
N LYS A 255 -16.22 15.57 -17.25
CA LYS A 255 -16.57 16.71 -16.39
C LYS A 255 -16.58 16.32 -14.89
N ALA A 256 -16.95 15.07 -14.60
CA ALA A 256 -16.94 14.48 -13.28
C ALA A 256 -15.55 14.56 -12.61
N VAL A 257 -14.45 14.39 -13.35
CA VAL A 257 -13.09 14.46 -12.79
C VAL A 257 -12.77 15.87 -12.30
N VAL A 258 -13.15 16.89 -13.08
CA VAL A 258 -12.95 18.29 -12.68
C VAL A 258 -13.83 18.64 -11.48
N GLU A 259 -15.09 18.18 -11.47
CA GLU A 259 -16.00 18.34 -10.33
C GLU A 259 -15.42 17.71 -9.05
N GLU A 260 -14.91 16.48 -9.13
CA GLU A 260 -14.27 15.81 -7.99
C GLU A 260 -13.01 16.55 -7.55
N MET A 261 -12.12 16.95 -8.49
CA MET A 261 -10.92 17.73 -8.19
C MET A 261 -11.22 19.03 -7.45
N VAL A 262 -12.31 19.72 -7.82
CA VAL A 262 -12.77 20.91 -7.10
C VAL A 262 -13.28 20.52 -5.72
N CYS A 263 -14.12 19.47 -5.64
CA CYS A 263 -14.75 19.02 -4.39
C CYS A 263 -13.72 18.60 -3.33
N VAL A 264 -12.65 17.91 -3.71
CA VAL A 264 -11.62 17.43 -2.77
C VAL A 264 -10.49 18.43 -2.54
N GLY A 265 -10.57 19.63 -3.13
CA GLY A 265 -9.58 20.70 -2.94
C GLY A 265 -8.28 20.53 -3.74
N THR A 266 -8.28 19.70 -4.80
CA THR A 266 -7.09 19.50 -5.66
C THR A 266 -6.63 20.81 -6.27
N VAL A 267 -7.57 21.63 -6.74
CA VAL A 267 -7.26 22.90 -7.40
C VAL A 267 -6.52 23.85 -6.46
N GLU A 268 -6.99 23.99 -5.22
CA GLU A 268 -6.32 24.81 -4.19
C GLU A 268 -4.93 24.26 -3.84
N LYS A 269 -4.80 22.93 -3.75
CA LYS A 269 -3.52 22.28 -3.49
C LYS A 269 -2.53 22.53 -4.63
N LEU A 270 -2.95 22.45 -5.89
CA LEU A 270 -2.13 22.78 -7.06
C LEU A 270 -1.70 24.25 -7.06
N CYS A 271 -2.61 25.17 -6.77
CA CYS A 271 -2.28 26.60 -6.58
C CYS A 271 -1.26 26.80 -5.44
N THR A 272 -1.32 25.99 -4.39
CA THR A 272 -0.34 26.03 -3.29
C THR A 272 1.04 25.55 -3.75
N VAL A 273 1.11 24.47 -4.54
CA VAL A 273 2.38 24.00 -5.15
C VAL A 273 3.05 25.11 -5.96
N LEU A 274 2.28 25.91 -6.70
CA LEU A 274 2.86 27.04 -7.47
C LEU A 274 3.43 28.14 -6.57
N ARG A 275 2.89 28.33 -5.37
CA ARG A 275 3.25 29.41 -4.45
C ARG A 275 4.38 29.05 -3.50
N VAL A 276 4.58 27.77 -3.17
CA VAL A 276 5.64 27.34 -2.25
C VAL A 276 6.94 27.07 -2.98
N ASP A 277 8.05 27.03 -2.25
CA ASP A 277 9.32 26.56 -2.81
C ASP A 277 9.30 25.03 -2.95
N CYS A 278 9.26 24.55 -4.20
CA CYS A 278 9.24 23.13 -4.54
C CYS A 278 9.86 22.93 -5.94
N GLY A 279 10.13 21.67 -6.29
CA GLY A 279 10.76 21.33 -7.57
C GLY A 279 10.05 21.91 -8.79
N LEU A 280 10.84 22.47 -9.72
CA LEU A 280 10.35 23.07 -10.97
C LEU A 280 9.43 22.13 -11.76
N SER A 281 9.80 20.85 -11.84
CA SER A 281 9.01 19.81 -12.52
C SER A 281 7.59 19.66 -11.95
N LEU A 282 7.43 19.81 -10.62
CA LEU A 282 6.12 19.74 -9.97
C LEU A 282 5.29 20.99 -10.28
N LYS A 283 5.92 22.18 -10.29
CA LYS A 283 5.26 23.44 -10.67
C LYS A 283 4.79 23.40 -12.12
N GLU A 284 5.60 22.87 -13.03
CA GLU A 284 5.23 22.71 -14.43
C GLU A 284 4.02 21.77 -14.61
N LYS A 285 4.06 20.58 -13.98
CA LYS A 285 2.91 19.63 -14.00
C LYS A 285 1.65 20.25 -13.39
N ALA A 286 1.78 21.00 -12.30
CA ALA A 286 0.65 21.70 -11.69
C ALA A 286 0.05 22.75 -12.63
N LYS A 287 0.89 23.56 -13.31
CA LYS A 287 0.42 24.52 -14.32
C LYS A 287 -0.26 23.83 -15.49
N GLU A 288 0.28 22.71 -15.97
CA GLU A 288 -0.30 21.94 -17.07
C GLU A 288 -1.72 21.47 -16.72
N ILE A 289 -1.89 20.79 -15.58
CA ILE A 289 -3.21 20.32 -15.12
C ILE A 289 -4.19 21.50 -14.99
N LEU A 290 -3.77 22.61 -14.38
CA LEU A 290 -4.63 23.78 -14.21
C LEU A 290 -5.00 24.46 -15.55
N ARG A 291 -4.09 24.47 -16.54
CA ARG A 291 -4.36 25.01 -17.88
C ARG A 291 -5.33 24.13 -18.65
N ASP A 292 -5.09 22.82 -18.65
CA ASP A 292 -5.88 21.83 -19.39
C ASP A 292 -7.37 21.88 -18.97
N HIS A 293 -7.64 22.21 -17.71
CA HIS A 293 -8.99 22.28 -17.15
C HIS A 293 -9.52 23.70 -16.87
N PHE A 294 -8.80 24.75 -17.27
CA PHE A 294 -9.12 26.14 -16.92
C PHE A 294 -10.56 26.54 -17.28
N ASP A 295 -11.03 26.15 -18.46
CA ASP A 295 -12.35 26.51 -18.96
C ASP A 295 -13.51 25.87 -18.20
N GLU A 296 -13.28 24.69 -17.62
CA GLU A 296 -14.27 24.03 -16.77
C GLU A 296 -14.18 24.57 -15.33
N LEU A 297 -12.96 24.78 -14.82
CA LEU A 297 -12.70 25.31 -13.48
C LEU A 297 -13.32 26.69 -13.23
N LYS A 298 -13.29 27.58 -14.23
CA LYS A 298 -13.87 28.94 -14.09
C LYS A 298 -15.39 28.96 -13.92
N LYS A 299 -16.08 27.83 -14.14
CA LYS A 299 -17.53 27.71 -13.94
C LYS A 299 -17.90 27.53 -12.46
N PHE A 300 -16.95 27.15 -11.62
CA PHE A 300 -17.20 26.92 -10.20
C PHE A 300 -17.05 28.22 -9.40
N PRO A 301 -18.02 28.57 -8.54
CA PRO A 301 -18.01 29.83 -7.80
C PRO A 301 -16.92 29.92 -6.72
N CYS A 302 -16.39 28.78 -6.28
CA CYS A 302 -15.31 28.69 -5.29
C CYS A 302 -13.91 28.93 -5.88
N ILE A 303 -13.79 29.07 -7.22
CA ILE A 303 -12.51 29.29 -7.89
C ILE A 303 -12.28 30.78 -8.11
N ASP A 304 -11.22 31.32 -7.51
CA ASP A 304 -10.73 32.66 -7.81
C ASP A 304 -10.02 32.65 -9.18
N VAL A 305 -10.78 32.99 -10.22
CA VAL A 305 -10.30 33.06 -11.61
C VAL A 305 -9.15 34.05 -11.75
N ARG A 306 -9.16 35.16 -11.01
CA ARG A 306 -8.10 36.19 -11.11
C ARG A 306 -6.78 35.64 -10.56
N LEU A 307 -6.83 35.01 -9.39
CA LEU A 307 -5.66 34.36 -8.79
C LEU A 307 -5.14 33.24 -9.71
N LEU A 308 -6.04 32.40 -10.22
CA LEU A 308 -5.68 31.29 -11.11
C LEU A 308 -4.99 31.80 -12.39
N THR A 309 -5.56 32.81 -13.07
CA THR A 309 -4.94 33.41 -14.26
C THR A 309 -3.56 33.98 -13.95
N LYS A 310 -3.40 34.69 -12.81
CA LYS A 310 -2.11 35.23 -12.38
C LYS A 310 -1.07 34.12 -12.21
N LEU A 311 -1.41 33.05 -11.48
CA LEU A 311 -0.52 31.91 -11.22
C LEU A 311 -0.12 31.15 -12.50
N LEU A 312 -1.01 31.08 -13.49
CA LEU A 312 -0.71 30.45 -14.77
C LEU A 312 0.22 31.29 -15.65
N SER A 313 0.16 32.61 -15.51
CA SER A 313 0.95 33.59 -16.27
C SER A 313 2.33 33.91 -15.66
N SER A 314 2.52 33.68 -14.36
CA SER A 314 3.76 34.02 -13.67
C SER A 314 4.95 33.18 -14.15
N SER A 315 6.12 33.79 -14.28
CA SER A 315 7.38 33.06 -14.45
C SER A 315 7.82 32.46 -13.11
N HIS A 316 8.84 31.58 -13.12
CA HIS A 316 9.39 31.05 -11.87
C HIS A 316 10.00 32.16 -10.99
N GLU A 317 10.61 33.19 -11.59
CA GLU A 317 11.22 34.31 -10.87
C GLU A 317 10.17 35.20 -10.18
N ASP A 318 9.02 35.41 -10.82
CA ASP A 318 7.92 36.21 -10.25
C ASP A 318 7.33 35.57 -8.98
N LEU A 319 7.28 34.24 -8.93
CA LEU A 319 6.74 33.48 -7.79
C LEU A 319 7.71 33.49 -6.59
N LEU A 320 9.02 33.48 -6.84
CA LEU A 320 10.04 33.61 -5.78
C LEU A 320 10.06 35.03 -5.19
N ALA A 321 9.84 36.06 -6.02
CA ALA A 321 9.77 37.45 -5.56
C ALA A 321 8.55 37.75 -4.66
N GLU A 322 7.48 36.95 -4.75
CA GLU A 322 6.30 37.04 -3.89
C GLU A 322 6.54 36.36 -2.52
N LEU A 323 7.25 35.23 -2.49
CA LEU A 323 7.62 34.53 -1.25
C LEU A 323 8.58 35.32 -0.36
N LEU A 324 9.47 36.12 -0.96
CA LEU A 324 10.41 36.97 -0.22
C LEU A 324 9.77 38.25 0.36
N LYS A 325 8.50 38.52 0.05
CA LYS A 325 7.74 39.69 0.54
C LYS A 325 6.81 39.37 1.72
N THR A 326 6.72 38.11 2.13
CA THR A 326 5.96 37.61 3.30
C THR A 326 6.90 37.12 4.37
#